data_AF-A0A2W4PBS7-F1
#
_entry.id   AF-A0A2W4PBS7-F1
#
_cell.length_a   1.000
_cell.length_b   1.000
_cell.length_c   1.000
_cell.angle_alpha   90.00
_cell.angle_beta   90.00
_cell.angle_gamma   90.00
#
_symmetry.space_group_name_H-M   'P 1'
#
loop_
_entity.id
_entity.type
_entity.pdbx_description
1 polymer ?
#
loop_
_entity_poly.entity_id
_entity_poly.type
_entity_poly.pdbx_seq_one_letter_code
_entity_poly.pdbx_strand_id
1 'polypeptide(L)'
;MLGNLIFLILQLFQLVLLARVLLSWFPNIDRSNQIVQLIYDITEPVLKPVRELLPQTGMVDFSPLIVFLLISVLMRVLPAIF
;
A
#
# COMPACT_ATOMS: atom_id res chain seq x y z
N MET A 1 20.52 5.90 12.13
CA MET A 1 19.61 7.04 11.84
C MET A 1 18.84 6.84 10.55
N LEU A 2 19.50 6.60 9.41
CA LEU A 2 18.82 6.37 8.11
C LEU A 2 17.87 5.16 8.12
N GLY A 3 18.30 4.01 8.66
CA GLY A 3 17.46 2.81 8.75
C GLY A 3 16.13 3.07 9.49
N ASN A 4 16.15 3.83 10.58
CA ASN A 4 14.95 4.18 11.34
C ASN A 4 13.98 5.06 10.53
N LEU A 5 14.50 5.97 9.70
CA LEU A 5 13.67 6.80 8.82
C LEU A 5 12.99 5.95 7.75
N ILE A 6 13.73 5.03 7.13
CA ILE A 6 13.15 4.12 6.13
C ILE A 6 12.09 3.22 6.78
N PHE A 7 12.38 2.67 7.95
CA PHE A 7 11.43 1.85 8.70
C PHE A 7 10.14 2.61 9.03
N LEU A 8 10.25 3.87 9.47
CA LEU A 8 9.10 4.73 9.73
C LEU A 8 8.27 4.98 8.47
N ILE A 9 8.92 5.29 7.34
CA ILE A 9 8.23 5.50 6.05
C ILE A 9 7.46 4.24 5.64
N LEU A 10 8.06 3.06 5.77
CA LEU A 10 7.42 1.78 5.45
C LEU A 10 6.20 1.52 6.36
N GLN A 11 6.30 1.82 7.65
CA GLN A 11 5.16 1.72 8.58
C GLN A 11 4.01 2.66 8.21
N LEU A 12 4.32 3.92 7.91
CA LEU A 12 3.32 4.90 7.50
C LEU A 12 2.65 4.48 6.18
N PHE A 13 3.43 3.98 5.23
CA PHE A 13 2.88 3.49 3.97
C PHE A 13 1.96 2.27 4.19
N GLN A 14 2.34 1.31 5.05
CA GLN A 14 1.45 0.20 5.42
C GLN A 14 0.13 0.68 6.02
N LEU A 15 0.14 1.72 6.85
CA LEU A 15 -1.06 2.31 7.41
C LEU A 15 -1.96 2.92 6.32
N VAL A 16 -1.39 3.69 5.39
CA VAL A 16 -2.15 4.27 4.27
C VAL A 16 -2.69 3.17 3.35
N LEU A 17 -1.90 2.11 3.12
CA LEU A 17 -2.33 0.96 2.33
C LEU A 17 -3.48 0.19 3.00
N LEU A 18 -3.44 0.04 4.33
CA LEU A 18 -4.55 -0.53 5.10
C LEU A 18 -5.81 0.32 4.92
N ALA A 19 -5.67 1.65 5.03
CA ALA A 19 -6.79 2.56 4.78
C ALA A 19 -7.33 2.41 3.35
N ARG A 20 -6.48 2.31 2.33
CA ARG A 20 -6.89 2.06 0.93
C ARG A 20 -7.73 0.78 0.79
N VAL A 21 -7.33 -0.30 1.46
CA VAL A 21 -8.08 -1.58 1.46
C VAL A 21 -9.41 -1.43 2.19
N LEU A 22 -9.44 -0.80 3.37
CA LEU A 22 -10.69 -0.58 4.09
C LEU A 22 -11.66 0.28 3.28
N LEU A 23 -11.18 1.36 2.67
CA LEU A 23 -11.98 2.24 1.80
C LEU A 23 -12.58 1.48 0.61
N SER A 24 -11.89 0.46 0.08
CA SER A 24 -12.41 -0.32 -1.05
C SER A 24 -13.59 -1.22 -0.68
N TRP A 25 -13.77 -1.56 0.60
CA TRP A 25 -14.91 -2.33 1.10
C TRP A 25 -16.18 -1.50 1.23
N PHE A 26 -16.08 -0.16 1.20
CA PHE A 26 -17.23 0.75 1.28
C PHE A 26 -17.51 1.35 -0.11
N PRO A 27 -18.37 0.74 -0.92
CA PRO A 27 -18.61 1.20 -2.30
C PRO A 27 -19.24 2.60 -2.38
N ASN A 28 -19.94 3.03 -1.31
CA ASN A 28 -20.65 4.31 -1.22
C ASN A 28 -19.79 5.45 -0.67
N ILE A 29 -18.48 5.25 -0.50
CA ILE A 29 -17.60 6.30 0.00
C ILE A 29 -17.44 7.41 -1.04
N ASP A 30 -17.46 8.66 -0.58
CA ASP A 30 -17.25 9.81 -1.46
C ASP A 30 -15.80 9.89 -1.94
N ARG A 31 -15.56 9.47 -3.18
CA ARG A 31 -14.24 9.53 -3.84
C ARG A 31 -13.83 10.96 -4.21
N SER A 32 -14.72 11.94 -4.12
CA SER A 32 -14.37 13.36 -4.29
C SER A 32 -13.72 13.96 -3.03
N ASN A 33 -13.83 13.26 -1.89
CA ASN A 33 -13.19 13.68 -0.66
C ASN A 33 -11.66 13.70 -0.82
N GLN A 34 -11.05 14.84 -0.46
CA GLN A 34 -9.61 15.07 -0.62
C GLN A 34 -8.75 14.05 0.14
N ILE A 35 -9.19 13.57 1.30
CA ILE A 35 -8.45 12.56 2.08
C ILE A 35 -8.50 11.20 1.37
N VAL A 36 -9.65 10.84 0.79
CA VAL A 36 -9.79 9.61 0.00
C VAL A 36 -8.91 9.69 -1.24
N GLN A 37 -8.92 10.80 -1.97
CA GLN A 37 -8.03 10.99 -3.12
C GLN A 37 -6.57 10.90 -2.74
N LEU A 38 -6.16 11.57 -1.65
CA LEU A 38 -4.78 11.53 -1.16
C LEU A 38 -4.32 10.09 -0.85
N ILE A 39 -5.15 9.29 -0.18
CA ILE A 39 -4.84 7.87 0.08
C ILE A 39 -4.65 7.11 -1.24
N TYR A 40 -5.49 7.40 -2.24
CA TYR A 40 -5.38 6.76 -3.54
C TYR A 40 -4.11 7.19 -4.27
N ASP A 41 -3.80 8.48 -4.31
CA ASP A 41 -2.64 9.06 -4.98
C ASP A 41 -1.31 8.60 -4.37
N ILE A 42 -1.25 8.43 -3.04
CA ILE A 42 -0.07 7.90 -2.35
C ILE A 42 0.16 6.42 -2.70
N THR A 43 -0.91 5.63 -2.77
CA THR A 43 -0.81 4.17 -2.90
C THR A 43 -0.71 3.70 -4.35
N GLU A 44 -1.32 4.41 -5.30
CA GLU A 44 -1.42 4.00 -6.70
C GLU A 44 -0.07 3.81 -7.42
N PRO A 45 0.95 4.67 -7.23
CA PRO A 45 2.25 4.48 -7.88
C PRO A 45 2.93 3.15 -7.54
N VAL A 46 2.63 2.58 -6.37
CA VAL A 46 3.15 1.28 -5.92
C VAL A 46 2.21 0.15 -6.31
N LEU A 47 0.89 0.36 -6.19
CA LEU A 47 -0.10 -0.68 -6.49
C LEU A 47 -0.26 -0.95 -7.97
N LYS A 48 -0.27 0.08 -8.82
CA LYS A 48 -0.44 -0.04 -10.27
C LYS A 48 0.56 -1.01 -10.92
N PRO A 49 1.89 -0.88 -10.74
CA PRO A 49 2.83 -1.80 -11.35
C PRO A 49 2.67 -3.23 -10.83
N VAL A 50 2.38 -3.41 -9.53
CA VAL A 50 2.11 -4.74 -8.97
C VAL A 50 0.84 -5.34 -9.56
N ARG A 51 -0.21 -4.54 -9.75
CA ARG A 51 -1.47 -4.96 -10.37
C ARG A 51 -1.28 -5.37 -11.83
N GLU A 52 -0.45 -4.65 -12.58
CA GLU A 52 -0.13 -4.97 -13.98
C GLU A 52 0.71 -6.25 -14.13
N LEU A 53 1.48 -6.62 -13.10
CA LEU A 53 2.25 -7.87 -13.07
C LEU A 53 1.41 -9.09 -12.68
N LEU A 54 0.28 -8.88 -12.01
CA LEU A 54 -0.62 -9.97 -11.62
C LEU A 54 -1.46 -10.43 -12.83
N PRO A 55 -1.80 -11.73 -12.89
CA PRO A 55 -2.80 -12.19 -13.85
C PRO A 55 -4.12 -11.45 -13.63
N GLN A 56 -4.94 -11.32 -14.66
CA GLN A 56 -6.23 -10.61 -14.56
C GLN A 56 -7.13 -11.32 -13.53
N THR A 57 -7.21 -10.79 -12.32
CA THR A 57 -7.92 -11.40 -11.18
C THR A 57 -9.41 -11.07 -11.15
N GLY A 58 -9.99 -10.65 -12.28
CA GLY A 58 -11.39 -10.23 -12.38
C GLY A 58 -11.64 -8.91 -11.65
N MET A 59 -12.66 -8.87 -10.78
CA MET A 59 -13.07 -7.64 -10.08
C MET A 59 -12.30 -7.33 -8.79
N VAL A 60 -11.50 -8.28 -8.30
CA VAL A 60 -10.78 -8.13 -7.02
C VAL A 60 -9.34 -7.73 -7.28
N ASP A 61 -8.93 -6.61 -6.70
CA ASP A 61 -7.55 -6.15 -6.73
C ASP A 61 -6.74 -6.81 -5.58
N PHE A 62 -5.91 -7.79 -5.92
CA PHE A 62 -5.00 -8.44 -4.98
C PHE A 62 -3.65 -7.72 -4.82
N SER A 63 -3.40 -6.64 -5.58
CA SER A 63 -2.14 -5.89 -5.47
C SER A 63 -1.86 -5.36 -4.05
N PRO A 64 -2.84 -4.92 -3.23
CA PRO A 64 -2.56 -4.47 -1.87
C PRO A 64 -1.99 -5.58 -0.99
N LEU A 65 -2.47 -6.82 -1.15
CA LEU A 65 -1.96 -7.96 -0.39
C LEU A 65 -0.50 -8.24 -0.75
N ILE A 66 -0.17 -8.23 -2.04
CA ILE A 66 1.21 -8.44 -2.50
C ILE A 66 2.13 -7.34 -1.97
N VAL A 67 1.71 -6.07 -2.04
CA VAL A 67 2.50 -4.95 -1.51
C VAL A 67 2.67 -5.06 0.01
N PHE A 68 1.64 -5.48 0.76
CA PHE A 68 1.75 -5.73 2.20
C PHE A 68 2.83 -6.77 2.53
N LEU A 69 2.83 -7.89 1.79
CA LEU A 69 3.82 -8.95 1.98
C LEU A 69 5.24 -8.48 1.66
N LEU A 70 5.41 -7.77 0.54
CA LEU A 70 6.71 -7.20 0.15
C LEU A 70 7.24 -6.24 1.21
N ILE A 71 6.43 -5.31 1.70
CA ILE A 71 6.86 -4.38 2.74
C ILE A 71 7.17 -5.11 4.05
N SER A 72 6.39 -6.13 4.41
CA SER A 72 6.65 -6.92 5.63
C SER A 72 8.00 -7.65 5.56
N VAL A 73 8.36 -8.19 4.39
CA VAL A 73 9.69 -8.79 4.16
C VAL A 73 10.78 -7.72 4.25
N LEU A 74 10.60 -6.57 3.60
CA LEU A 74 11.57 -5.47 3.65
C LEU A 74 11.80 -5.00 5.09
N MET A 75 10.75 -4.79 5.87
CA MET A 75 10.86 -4.37 7.27
C MET A 75 11.55 -5.40 8.16
N ARG A 76 11.46 -6.69 7.84
CA ARG A 76 12.17 -7.75 8.58
C ARG A 76 13.66 -7.78 8.25
N VAL A 77 14.01 -7.50 7.00
CA VAL A 77 15.40 -7.55 6.50
C VAL A 77 16.15 -6.26 6.78
N LEU A 78 15.47 -5.11 6.77
CA LEU A 78 16.09 -3.80 6.91
C LEU A 78 16.96 -3.63 8.17
N PRO A 79 16.54 -4.06 9.38
CA PRO A 79 17.37 -3.99 10.58
C PRO A 79 18.61 -4.91 10.56
N ALA A 80 18.66 -5.89 9.65
CA ALA A 80 19.83 -6.76 9.50
C ALA A 80 20.92 -6.14 8.60
N ILE A 81 20.59 -5.10 7.83
CA ILE A 81 21.50 -4.46 6.85
C ILE A 81 22.08 -3.15 7.38
N PHE A 82 21.37 -2.44 8.26
CA PHE A 82 21.76 -1.14 8.82
C PHE A 82 22.13 -1.23 10.30
#